data_AF-A0A4S8RX25-F1
#
_entry.id   AF-A0A4S8RX25-F1
#
_cell.length_a   1.000
_cell.length_b   1.000
_cell.length_c   1.000
_cell.angle_alpha   90.00
_cell.angle_beta   90.00
_cell.angle_gamma   90.00
#
_symmetry.space_group_name_H-M   'P 1'
#
loop_
_entity.id
_entity.type
_entity.pdbx_description
1 polymer ?
#
loop_
_entity_poly.entity_id
_entity_poly.type
_entity_poly.pdbx_seq_one_letter_code
_entity_poly.pdbx_strand_id
1 'polypeptide(L)'
;MQNDGHDTSVTFAGNWTRSFLEPLLDEKHHNFMANTLILVTFDENHTYTSSNRVLGMLLGDAVPKKLIGTTDPQYYNHYSEISTVEANWNLHTLGRWDVGANIFSVVADQTGDTNTAWDAATSANPTHFFNTSFAGLFNSDRQVVTLPPPNTKLVRNGRKVLGRIVRTWGDESLQNQTYYQNTVQIPDGMYPPQGWAN
;
A
#
# COMPACT_ATOMS: atom_id res chain seq x y z
N MET A 1 11.69 18.53 -7.55
CA MET A 1 12.13 18.90 -6.17
C MET A 1 13.43 18.12 -5.96
N GLN A 2 14.46 18.58 -5.23
CA GLN A 2 15.74 17.81 -5.18
C GLN A 2 15.79 16.76 -4.06
N ASN A 3 14.93 16.91 -3.06
CA ASN A 3 14.95 16.11 -1.85
C ASN A 3 14.16 14.79 -1.96
N ASP A 4 13.44 14.59 -3.06
CA ASP A 4 12.62 13.40 -3.33
C ASP A 4 13.44 12.20 -3.82
N GLY A 5 14.70 12.42 -4.19
CA GLY A 5 15.61 11.37 -4.67
C GLY A 5 15.40 10.96 -6.13
N HIS A 6 14.58 11.69 -6.89
CA HIS A 6 14.39 11.43 -8.33
C HIS A 6 15.58 11.92 -9.16
N ASP A 7 15.98 13.17 -8.95
CA ASP A 7 17.06 13.83 -9.72
C ASP A 7 18.40 13.89 -8.95
N THR A 8 18.45 13.28 -7.76
CA THR A 8 19.61 13.27 -6.87
C THR A 8 19.91 11.85 -6.39
N SER A 9 20.99 11.67 -5.62
CA SER A 9 21.29 10.35 -5.06
C SER A 9 20.44 10.04 -3.83
N VAL A 10 20.28 8.75 -3.52
CA VAL A 10 19.67 8.29 -2.26
C VAL A 10 20.39 8.83 -1.02
N THR A 11 21.68 9.16 -1.12
CA THR A 11 22.43 9.84 -0.05
C THR A 11 21.93 11.26 0.17
N PHE A 12 21.66 12.00 -0.90
CA PHE A 12 21.14 13.37 -0.80
C PHE A 12 19.73 13.38 -0.20
N ALA A 13 18.83 12.56 -0.73
CA ALA A 13 17.48 12.39 -0.18
C ALA A 13 17.53 11.91 1.29
N GLY A 14 18.37 10.92 1.60
CA GLY A 14 18.54 10.40 2.95
C GLY A 14 19.07 11.44 3.95
N ASN A 15 19.99 12.31 3.53
CA ASN A 15 20.45 13.43 4.37
C ASN A 15 19.31 14.40 4.68
N TRP A 16 18.49 14.74 3.69
CA TRP A 16 17.32 15.59 3.90
C TRP A 16 16.30 14.93 4.84
N THR A 17 15.92 13.67 4.57
CA THR A 17 14.97 12.91 5.40
C THR A 17 15.45 12.82 6.84
N ARG A 18 16.75 12.58 7.05
CA ARG A 18 17.37 12.55 8.38
C ARG A 18 17.29 13.92 9.07
N SER A 19 17.69 15.00 8.39
CA SER A 19 17.58 16.36 8.94
C SER A 19 16.15 16.78 9.26
N PHE A 20 15.16 16.26 8.53
CA PHE A 20 13.75 16.49 8.78
C PHE A 20 13.23 15.68 9.97
N LEU A 21 13.52 14.37 10.01
CA LEU A 21 12.95 13.47 11.01
C LEU A 21 13.67 13.52 12.36
N GLU A 22 15.01 13.54 12.41
CA GLU A 22 15.77 13.46 13.68
C GLU A 22 15.32 14.48 14.74
N PRO A 23 15.05 15.75 14.41
CA PRO A 23 14.53 16.69 15.40
C PRO A 23 13.19 16.22 15.99
N LEU A 24 12.30 15.66 15.17
CA LEU A 24 11.00 15.14 15.61
C LEU A 24 11.13 13.86 16.45
N LEU A 25 12.21 13.09 16.26
CA LEU A 25 12.49 11.88 17.04
C LEU A 25 13.15 12.17 18.41
N ASP A 26 13.59 13.40 18.68
CA ASP A 26 14.20 13.79 19.96
C ASP A 26 13.15 13.79 21.09
N GLU A 27 13.54 13.31 22.27
CA GLU A 27 12.71 13.30 23.50
C GLU A 27 12.10 14.68 23.83
N LYS A 28 12.75 15.76 23.42
CA LYS A 28 12.24 17.14 23.56
C LYS A 28 10.91 17.36 22.82
N HIS A 29 10.62 16.59 21.78
CA HIS A 29 9.39 16.62 21.00
C HIS A 29 8.41 15.51 21.41
N HIS A 30 8.28 15.26 22.72
CA HIS A 30 7.36 14.29 23.31
C HIS A 30 5.90 14.37 22.80
N ASN A 31 5.43 15.53 22.34
CA ASN A 31 4.09 15.64 21.74
C ASN A 31 3.98 14.94 20.38
N PHE A 32 5.09 14.88 19.62
CA PHE A 32 5.15 14.14 18.36
C PHE A 32 5.43 12.66 18.62
N MET A 33 6.29 12.33 19.59
CA MET A 33 6.55 10.94 20.03
C MET A 33 5.62 10.52 21.16
N ALA A 34 4.34 10.38 20.82
CA ALA A 34 3.27 9.98 21.72
C ALA A 34 2.48 8.81 21.12
N ASN A 35 3.12 7.64 21.05
CA ASN A 35 2.63 6.44 20.35
C ASN A 35 2.46 6.69 18.84
N THR A 36 3.50 7.21 18.22
CA THR A 36 3.55 7.55 16.79
C THR A 36 4.30 6.48 16.01
N LEU A 37 3.68 6.01 14.93
CA LEU A 37 4.30 5.17 13.92
C LEU A 37 4.58 6.02 12.67
N ILE A 38 5.82 5.97 12.19
CA ILE A 38 6.27 6.69 11.01
C ILE A 38 6.70 5.66 9.96
N LEU A 39 6.21 5.81 8.74
CA LEU A 39 6.71 5.07 7.59
C LEU A 39 7.59 6.00 6.75
N VAL A 40 8.82 5.56 6.48
CA VAL A 40 9.67 6.14 5.44
C VAL A 40 9.72 5.15 4.28
N THR A 41 9.28 5.57 3.11
CA THR A 41 9.25 4.74 1.89
C THR A 41 9.48 5.59 0.64
N PHE A 42 9.67 4.93 -0.49
CA PHE A 42 9.65 5.52 -1.83
C PHE A 42 8.37 5.08 -2.57
N ASP A 43 7.97 5.82 -3.59
CA ASP A 43 6.85 5.49 -4.48
C ASP A 43 7.24 4.46 -5.55
N GLU A 44 8.48 4.49 -6.03
CA GLU A 44 8.98 3.53 -7.00
C GLU A 44 10.51 3.34 -6.96
N ASN A 45 10.97 2.31 -7.66
CA ASN A 45 12.36 2.24 -8.09
C ASN A 45 12.52 2.91 -9.47
N HIS A 46 13.73 3.36 -9.78
CA HIS A 46 14.02 3.99 -11.09
C HIS A 46 14.29 2.96 -12.20
N THR A 47 14.46 1.67 -11.88
CA THR A 47 14.90 0.66 -12.85
C THR A 47 13.71 -0.15 -13.33
N TYR A 48 13.09 0.32 -14.42
CA TYR A 48 11.91 -0.30 -15.03
C TYR A 48 12.12 -1.72 -15.57
N THR A 49 13.36 -2.23 -15.65
CA THR A 49 13.64 -3.63 -15.98
C THR A 49 13.71 -4.56 -14.76
N SER A 50 13.64 -4.00 -13.56
CA SER A 50 13.66 -4.71 -12.28
C SER A 50 12.29 -4.67 -11.63
N SER A 51 11.97 -5.65 -10.77
CA SER A 51 10.76 -5.57 -9.95
C SER A 51 10.80 -4.31 -9.07
N ASN A 52 9.69 -3.58 -9.04
CA ASN A 52 9.50 -2.45 -8.15
C ASN A 52 9.45 -2.92 -6.70
N ARG A 53 10.60 -2.81 -6.04
CA ARG A 53 10.81 -3.13 -4.64
C ARG A 53 11.54 -1.96 -4.00
N VAL A 54 10.83 -1.23 -3.15
CA VAL A 54 11.30 -0.03 -2.49
C VAL A 54 11.67 -0.30 -1.03
N LEU A 55 12.51 0.56 -0.46
CA LEU A 55 12.77 0.57 0.98
C LEU A 55 11.49 0.96 1.72
N GLY A 56 11.11 0.21 2.74
CA GLY A 56 10.13 0.61 3.74
C GLY A 56 10.73 0.52 5.13
N MET A 57 10.67 1.60 5.91
CA MET A 57 11.22 1.66 7.26
C MET A 57 10.16 2.19 8.23
N LEU A 58 9.89 1.41 9.29
CA LEU A 58 9.04 1.84 10.39
C LEU A 58 9.90 2.46 11.50
N LEU A 59 9.52 3.67 11.92
CA LEU A 59 10.16 4.44 12.98
C LEU A 59 9.12 4.91 14.00
N GLY A 60 9.59 5.45 15.12
CA GLY A 60 8.76 6.05 16.16
C GLY A 60 8.58 5.16 17.39
N ASP A 61 7.96 5.73 18.42
CA ASP A 61 7.79 5.10 19.73
C ASP A 61 6.63 4.09 19.79
N ALA A 62 5.79 4.03 18.75
CA ALA A 62 4.83 2.95 18.55
C ALA A 62 5.48 1.62 18.14
N VAL A 63 6.73 1.60 17.64
CA VAL A 63 7.42 0.37 17.26
C VAL A 63 7.87 -0.38 18.52
N PRO A 64 7.45 -1.65 18.73
CA PRO A 64 7.88 -2.42 19.89
C PRO A 64 9.40 -2.55 19.98
N LYS A 65 9.97 -2.33 21.17
CA LYS A 65 11.44 -2.37 21.41
C LYS A 65 12.11 -3.65 20.88
N LYS A 66 11.43 -4.79 20.94
CA LYS A 66 11.92 -6.09 20.45
C LYS A 66 12.11 -6.17 18.93
N LEU A 67 11.52 -5.23 18.17
CA LEU A 67 11.57 -5.18 16.72
C LEU A 67 12.59 -4.15 16.19
N ILE A 68 13.21 -3.36 17.06
CA ILE A 68 14.23 -2.39 16.65
C ILE A 68 15.42 -3.13 16.04
N GLY A 69 15.82 -2.74 14.83
CA GLY A 69 16.91 -3.37 14.08
C GLY A 69 16.55 -4.72 13.45
N THR A 70 15.28 -5.13 13.50
CA THR A 70 14.79 -6.35 12.83
C THR A 70 14.24 -6.04 11.44
N THR A 71 13.98 -7.09 10.66
CA THR A 71 13.35 -7.01 9.34
C THR A 71 12.06 -7.81 9.30
N ASP A 72 11.09 -7.35 8.53
CA ASP A 72 9.83 -8.04 8.28
C ASP A 72 9.79 -8.59 6.84
N PRO A 73 9.70 -9.91 6.62
CA PRO A 73 9.71 -10.51 5.29
C PRO A 73 8.34 -10.55 4.61
N GLN A 74 7.27 -10.05 5.23
CA GLN A 74 5.93 -10.07 4.64
C GLN A 74 5.87 -9.27 3.33
N TYR A 75 4.95 -9.68 2.44
CA TYR A 75 4.68 -8.92 1.23
C TYR A 75 3.83 -7.68 1.57
N TYR A 76 4.33 -6.49 1.23
CA TYR A 76 3.61 -5.23 1.34
C TYR A 76 3.62 -4.50 -0.01
N ASN A 77 2.59 -3.72 -0.26
CA ASN A 77 2.51 -2.77 -1.37
C ASN A 77 1.94 -1.44 -0.86
N HIS A 78 1.80 -0.42 -1.71
CA HIS A 78 1.29 0.88 -1.25
C HIS A 78 -0.14 0.84 -0.68
N TYR A 79 -0.97 -0.14 -1.06
CA TYR A 79 -2.28 -0.31 -0.41
C TYR A 79 -2.16 -0.78 1.04
N SER A 80 -1.03 -1.39 1.44
CA SER A 80 -0.75 -1.73 2.84
C SER A 80 -0.73 -0.52 3.75
N GLU A 81 -0.36 0.66 3.25
CA GLU A 81 -0.32 1.90 4.04
C GLU A 81 -1.72 2.29 4.51
N ILE A 82 -2.65 2.46 3.57
CA ILE A 82 -4.03 2.82 3.90
C ILE A 82 -4.76 1.68 4.63
N SER A 83 -4.51 0.42 4.25
CA SER A 83 -5.12 -0.74 4.92
C SER A 83 -4.66 -0.84 6.38
N THR A 84 -3.40 -0.49 6.67
CA THR A 84 -2.87 -0.41 8.05
C THR A 84 -3.55 0.69 8.84
N VAL A 85 -3.76 1.88 8.25
CA VAL A 85 -4.53 2.96 8.88
C VAL A 85 -5.96 2.51 9.17
N GLU A 86 -6.63 1.88 8.20
CA GLU A 86 -7.98 1.37 8.38
C GLU A 86 -8.07 0.36 9.53
N ALA A 87 -7.12 -0.56 9.62
CA ALA A 87 -7.06 -1.54 10.70
C ALA A 87 -6.77 -0.91 12.06
N ASN A 88 -5.78 -0.02 12.15
CA ASN A 88 -5.31 0.58 13.40
C ASN A 88 -6.41 1.40 14.10
N TRP A 89 -7.25 2.09 13.33
CA TRP A 89 -8.37 2.88 13.87
C TRP A 89 -9.74 2.19 13.76
N ASN A 90 -9.76 0.91 13.38
CA ASN A 90 -10.99 0.15 13.14
C ASN A 90 -11.99 0.88 12.23
N LEU A 91 -11.48 1.43 11.12
CA LEU A 91 -12.27 2.16 10.13
C LEU A 91 -12.93 1.20 9.14
N HIS A 92 -13.84 1.76 8.35
CA HIS A 92 -14.36 1.08 7.17
C HIS A 92 -13.34 1.07 6.04
N THR A 93 -13.43 0.07 5.17
CA THR A 93 -12.61 -0.04 3.96
C THR A 93 -13.18 0.78 2.80
N LEU A 94 -12.38 1.01 1.76
CA LEU A 94 -12.77 1.70 0.52
C LEU A 94 -13.36 0.75 -0.53
N GLY A 95 -13.29 -0.57 -0.32
CA GLY A 95 -13.83 -1.57 -1.25
C GLY A 95 -12.98 -1.75 -2.50
N ARG A 96 -11.70 -1.40 -2.44
CA ARG A 96 -10.73 -1.56 -3.53
C ARG A 96 -9.58 -2.46 -3.05
N TRP A 97 -8.36 -2.23 -3.56
CA TRP A 97 -7.19 -3.02 -3.21
C TRP A 97 -6.71 -2.84 -1.76
N ASP A 98 -7.20 -1.83 -1.04
CA ASP A 98 -7.07 -1.68 0.41
C ASP A 98 -7.61 -2.92 1.17
N VAL A 99 -8.67 -3.55 0.66
CA VAL A 99 -9.32 -4.67 1.34
C VAL A 99 -8.46 -5.93 1.32
N GLY A 100 -7.75 -6.17 0.21
CA GLY A 100 -6.91 -7.35 0.01
C GLY A 100 -5.50 -7.21 0.57
N ALA A 101 -5.00 -5.97 0.68
CA ALA A 101 -3.63 -5.68 1.08
C ALA A 101 -3.28 -6.20 2.47
N ASN A 102 -2.06 -6.73 2.62
CA ASN A 102 -1.49 -6.99 3.94
C ASN A 102 -1.32 -5.69 4.71
N ILE A 103 -1.34 -5.75 6.04
CA ILE A 103 -1.09 -4.60 6.92
C ILE A 103 0.20 -4.82 7.70
N PHE A 104 0.86 -3.76 8.14
CA PHE A 104 2.13 -3.90 8.87
C PHE A 104 1.96 -4.82 10.08
N SER A 105 2.86 -5.79 10.24
CA SER A 105 2.75 -6.83 11.28
C SER A 105 2.59 -6.27 12.69
N VAL A 106 3.18 -5.10 12.98
CA VAL A 106 3.01 -4.41 14.26
C VAL A 106 1.54 -4.05 14.58
N VAL A 107 0.72 -3.80 13.55
CA VAL A 107 -0.72 -3.57 13.68
C VAL A 107 -1.48 -4.88 13.58
N ALA A 108 -1.10 -5.78 12.66
CA ALA A 108 -1.74 -7.09 12.49
C ALA A 108 -1.77 -7.90 13.80
N ASP A 109 -0.66 -7.90 14.54
CA ASP A 109 -0.52 -8.57 15.83
C ASP A 109 -1.51 -8.05 16.89
N GLN A 110 -1.94 -6.79 16.78
CA GLN A 110 -2.88 -6.14 17.71
C GLN A 110 -4.34 -6.31 17.26
N THR A 111 -4.60 -6.29 15.95
CA THR A 111 -5.97 -6.33 15.39
C THR A 111 -6.45 -7.74 15.06
N GLY A 112 -5.56 -8.74 15.07
CA GLY A 112 -5.86 -10.10 14.64
C GLY A 112 -5.98 -10.25 13.12
N ASP A 113 -5.52 -9.26 12.35
CA ASP A 113 -5.43 -9.37 10.91
C ASP A 113 -4.41 -10.42 10.50
N THR A 114 -4.71 -11.17 9.43
CA THR A 114 -3.78 -12.18 8.90
C THR A 114 -3.18 -11.70 7.58
N ASN A 115 -1.85 -11.69 7.52
CA ASN A 115 -1.11 -11.40 6.29
C ASN A 115 -0.93 -12.67 5.46
N THR A 116 -0.99 -12.52 4.14
CA THR A 116 -0.86 -13.61 3.16
C THR A 116 0.40 -13.40 2.32
N ALA A 117 1.22 -14.44 2.20
CA ALA A 117 2.39 -14.41 1.33
C ALA A 117 2.00 -14.36 -0.16
N TRP A 118 2.86 -13.79 -1.00
CA TRP A 118 2.66 -13.81 -2.45
C TRP A 118 3.97 -13.98 -3.22
N ASP A 119 4.34 -15.25 -3.43
CA ASP A 119 5.61 -15.63 -4.06
C ASP A 119 5.76 -15.10 -5.49
N ALA A 120 4.66 -14.85 -6.20
CA ALA A 120 4.69 -14.28 -7.54
C ALA A 120 5.32 -12.88 -7.55
N ALA A 121 5.26 -12.15 -6.44
CA ALA A 121 5.85 -10.84 -6.23
C ALA A 121 7.19 -10.88 -5.47
N THR A 122 7.40 -11.87 -4.59
CA THR A 122 8.52 -11.85 -3.63
C THR A 122 9.59 -12.92 -3.84
N SER A 123 9.34 -13.93 -4.67
CA SER A 123 10.30 -15.01 -4.90
C SER A 123 11.56 -14.55 -5.64
N ALA A 124 12.58 -15.41 -5.70
CA ALA A 124 13.80 -15.14 -6.45
C ALA A 124 13.59 -14.97 -7.96
N ASN A 125 12.49 -15.51 -8.50
CA ASN A 125 12.08 -15.38 -9.89
C ASN A 125 10.63 -14.86 -9.92
N PRO A 126 10.40 -13.57 -9.61
CA PRO A 126 9.06 -13.02 -9.56
C PRO A 126 8.43 -13.04 -10.97
N THR A 127 7.12 -13.20 -11.00
CA THR A 127 6.33 -13.07 -12.23
C THR A 127 5.55 -11.77 -12.27
N HIS A 128 5.30 -11.14 -11.12
CA HIS A 128 4.68 -9.82 -11.01
C HIS A 128 5.73 -8.82 -10.54
N PHE A 129 5.98 -7.81 -11.38
CA PHE A 129 7.12 -6.91 -11.18
C PHE A 129 6.69 -5.56 -10.64
N PHE A 130 5.45 -5.09 -10.92
CA PHE A 130 4.96 -3.74 -10.57
C PHE A 130 5.84 -2.58 -11.06
N ASN A 131 6.64 -2.82 -12.08
CA ASN A 131 7.47 -1.81 -12.75
C ASN A 131 6.77 -1.18 -13.96
N THR A 132 5.55 -1.62 -14.26
CA THR A 132 4.69 -1.07 -15.30
C THR A 132 3.25 -1.05 -14.82
N SER A 133 2.52 0.01 -15.15
CA SER A 133 1.08 0.11 -14.92
C SER A 133 0.31 -0.32 -16.17
N PHE A 134 -0.86 -0.91 -15.99
CA PHE A 134 -1.81 -1.15 -17.09
C PHE A 134 -2.54 0.15 -17.48
N ALA A 135 -3.12 0.18 -18.69
CA ALA A 135 -3.76 1.36 -19.26
C ALA A 135 -5.01 1.82 -18.47
N GLY A 136 -4.84 2.88 -17.69
CA GLY A 136 -5.90 3.53 -16.90
C GLY A 136 -6.98 4.26 -17.73
N LEU A 137 -8.05 4.71 -17.06
CA LEU A 137 -9.10 5.57 -17.64
C LEU A 137 -8.56 6.83 -18.34
N PHE A 138 -7.43 7.35 -17.86
CA PHE A 138 -6.78 8.55 -18.41
C PHE A 138 -5.68 8.23 -19.43
N ASN A 139 -5.50 6.96 -19.79
CA ASN A 139 -4.59 6.56 -20.86
C ASN A 139 -5.16 7.01 -22.22
N SER A 140 -4.27 7.37 -23.14
CA SER A 140 -4.66 7.80 -24.50
C SER A 140 -5.23 6.65 -25.35
N ASP A 141 -4.90 5.41 -25.03
CA ASP A 141 -5.53 4.20 -25.56
C ASP A 141 -6.86 3.96 -24.83
N ARG A 142 -7.97 4.35 -25.46
CA ARG A 142 -9.31 4.44 -24.87
C ARG A 142 -10.00 3.09 -24.66
N GLN A 143 -9.26 2.01 -24.35
CA GLN A 143 -9.85 0.69 -24.09
C GLN A 143 -10.80 0.71 -22.88
N VAL A 144 -10.49 1.56 -21.89
CA VAL A 144 -11.26 1.69 -20.67
C VAL A 144 -11.81 3.10 -20.55
N VAL A 145 -13.13 3.22 -20.49
CA VAL A 145 -13.84 4.51 -20.48
C VAL A 145 -14.65 4.75 -19.20
N THR A 146 -14.66 3.80 -18.27
CA THR A 146 -15.34 3.93 -16.98
C THR A 146 -14.39 3.63 -15.83
N LEU A 147 -14.55 4.37 -14.73
CA LEU A 147 -13.85 4.06 -13.49
C LEU A 147 -14.46 2.78 -12.90
N PRO A 148 -13.66 1.72 -12.66
CA PRO A 148 -14.16 0.48 -12.09
C PRO A 148 -14.77 0.74 -10.70
N PRO A 149 -16.02 0.30 -10.47
CA PRO A 149 -16.71 0.53 -9.22
C PRO A 149 -16.01 -0.24 -8.08
N PRO A 150 -15.96 0.32 -6.85
CA PRO A 150 -15.55 -0.45 -5.68
C PRO A 150 -16.44 -1.68 -5.50
N ASN A 151 -15.87 -2.75 -4.96
CA ASN A 151 -16.62 -3.94 -4.58
C ASN A 151 -17.20 -3.74 -3.17
N THR A 152 -18.49 -3.38 -3.10
CA THR A 152 -19.19 -3.03 -1.87
C THR A 152 -19.51 -4.23 -0.98
N LYS A 153 -19.28 -5.45 -1.48
CA LYS A 153 -19.56 -6.71 -0.77
C LYS A 153 -18.34 -7.23 0.00
N LEU A 154 -17.16 -6.63 -0.19
CA LEU A 154 -15.94 -7.11 0.47
C LEU A 154 -15.93 -6.83 1.98
N VAL A 155 -15.30 -7.75 2.70
CA VAL A 155 -15.09 -7.70 4.15
C VAL A 155 -13.67 -8.19 4.45
N ARG A 156 -12.92 -7.46 5.29
CA ARG A 156 -11.61 -7.88 5.80
C ARG A 156 -11.59 -7.77 7.31
N ASN A 157 -11.27 -8.87 7.99
CA ASN A 157 -11.20 -8.94 9.46
C ASN A 157 -12.40 -8.23 10.16
N GLY A 158 -13.62 -8.54 9.71
CA GLY A 158 -14.86 -7.93 10.20
C GLY A 158 -15.17 -6.51 9.69
N ARG A 159 -14.19 -5.77 9.16
CA ARG A 159 -14.38 -4.43 8.60
C ARG A 159 -15.07 -4.49 7.25
N LYS A 160 -16.11 -3.69 7.09
CA LYS A 160 -16.95 -3.58 5.89
C LYS A 160 -16.64 -2.29 5.14
N VAL A 161 -16.96 -2.26 3.84
CA VAL A 161 -16.88 -1.06 3.01
C VAL A 161 -17.71 0.08 3.61
N LEU A 162 -17.19 1.30 3.54
CA LEU A 162 -17.83 2.49 4.08
C LEU A 162 -19.25 2.65 3.55
N GLY A 163 -20.23 2.82 4.44
CA GLY A 163 -21.66 2.83 4.07
C GLY A 163 -22.04 3.89 3.03
N ARG A 164 -21.30 5.01 2.94
CA ARG A 164 -21.50 6.01 1.86
C ARG A 164 -21.09 5.45 0.50
N ILE A 165 -19.98 4.71 0.42
CA ILE A 165 -19.56 4.03 -0.81
C ILE A 165 -20.60 2.98 -1.20
N VAL A 166 -21.09 2.18 -0.24
CA VAL A 166 -22.16 1.20 -0.50
C VAL A 166 -23.42 1.87 -1.06
N ARG A 167 -23.85 3.01 -0.51
CA ARG A 167 -25.03 3.73 -1.04
C ARG A 167 -24.82 4.30 -2.44
N THR A 168 -23.60 4.71 -2.78
CA THR A 168 -23.30 5.31 -4.09
C THR A 168 -23.06 4.25 -5.17
N TRP A 169 -22.45 3.12 -4.81
CA TRP A 169 -21.94 2.15 -5.78
C TRP A 169 -22.59 0.76 -5.68
N GLY A 170 -23.42 0.51 -4.68
CA GLY A 170 -23.92 -0.83 -4.35
C GLY A 170 -25.05 -1.36 -5.23
N ASP A 171 -25.44 -0.64 -6.29
CA ASP A 171 -26.38 -1.17 -7.28
C ASP A 171 -25.78 -2.40 -7.97
N GLU A 172 -26.59 -3.45 -8.14
CA GLU A 172 -26.10 -4.73 -8.67
C GLU A 172 -25.53 -4.61 -10.08
N SER A 173 -26.05 -3.67 -10.89
CA SER A 173 -25.51 -3.41 -12.24
C SER A 173 -24.09 -2.85 -12.20
N LEU A 174 -23.72 -2.10 -11.15
CA LEU A 174 -22.37 -1.61 -10.92
C LEU A 174 -21.49 -2.70 -10.30
N GLN A 175 -22.02 -3.45 -9.34
CA GLN A 175 -21.26 -4.49 -8.65
C GLN A 175 -20.82 -5.63 -9.58
N ASN A 176 -21.54 -5.89 -10.68
CA ASN A 176 -21.12 -6.83 -11.72
C ASN A 176 -19.93 -6.35 -12.57
N GLN A 177 -19.50 -5.09 -12.43
CA GLN A 177 -18.40 -4.49 -13.20
C GLN A 177 -17.12 -4.31 -12.37
N THR A 178 -17.14 -4.66 -11.07
CA THR A 178 -15.95 -4.55 -10.22
C THR A 178 -14.97 -5.68 -10.49
N TYR A 179 -13.68 -5.39 -10.45
CA TYR A 179 -12.62 -6.42 -10.44
C TYR A 179 -11.91 -6.50 -9.08
N TYR A 180 -12.26 -5.62 -8.12
CA TYR A 180 -11.60 -5.58 -6.83
C TYR A 180 -11.95 -6.81 -6.00
N GLN A 181 -10.94 -7.41 -5.40
CA GLN A 181 -11.05 -8.63 -4.63
C GLN A 181 -10.34 -8.47 -3.28
N ASN A 182 -10.77 -9.26 -2.28
CA ASN A 182 -10.04 -9.38 -1.02
C ASN A 182 -8.89 -10.37 -1.20
N THR A 183 -7.83 -9.93 -1.86
CA THR A 183 -6.61 -10.71 -2.12
C THR A 183 -5.39 -9.81 -2.23
N VAL A 184 -4.22 -10.33 -1.89
CA VAL A 184 -2.93 -9.66 -2.10
C VAL A 184 -2.52 -9.62 -3.58
N GLN A 185 -3.14 -10.45 -4.41
CA GLN A 185 -2.85 -10.59 -5.84
C GLN A 185 -3.48 -9.43 -6.61
N ILE A 186 -2.69 -8.39 -6.87
CA ILE A 186 -3.12 -7.20 -7.61
C ILE A 186 -2.59 -7.22 -9.05
N PRO A 187 -3.32 -6.63 -10.01
CA PRO A 187 -2.86 -6.51 -11.39
C PRO A 187 -1.65 -5.57 -11.51
N ASP A 188 -0.84 -5.81 -12.54
CA ASP A 188 0.20 -4.90 -13.03
C ASP A 188 0.11 -4.78 -14.56
N GLY A 189 1.07 -4.09 -15.19
CA GLY A 189 1.09 -3.91 -16.65
C GLY A 189 1.33 -5.20 -17.46
N MET A 190 1.74 -6.32 -16.85
CA MET A 190 1.83 -7.63 -17.53
C MET A 190 0.57 -8.48 -17.33
N TYR A 191 -0.13 -8.26 -16.22
CA TYR A 191 -1.35 -8.97 -15.84
C TYR A 191 -2.48 -7.96 -15.56
N PRO A 192 -2.96 -7.24 -16.59
CA PRO A 192 -4.01 -6.27 -16.41
C PRO A 192 -5.34 -6.98 -16.04
N PRO A 193 -6.31 -6.28 -15.44
CA PRO A 193 -7.66 -6.82 -15.29
C PRO A 193 -8.24 -7.20 -16.65
N GLN A 194 -9.15 -8.18 -16.68
CA GLN A 194 -9.79 -8.60 -17.93
C GLN A 194 -10.43 -7.41 -18.67
N GLY A 195 -10.07 -7.26 -19.95
CA GLY A 195 -10.56 -6.16 -20.80
C GLY A 195 -9.75 -4.86 -20.71
N TRP A 196 -8.67 -4.82 -19.92
CA TRP A 196 -7.75 -3.69 -19.85
C TRP A 196 -6.50 -3.99 -20.69
N ALA A 197 -5.95 -2.96 -21.33
CA ALA A 197 -4.70 -3.07 -22.07
C ALA A 197 -3.49 -2.91 -21.13
N ASN A 198 -2.36 -3.43 -21.59
CA ASN A 198 -1.05 -3.20 -20.97
C ASN A 198 -0.59 -1.76 -21.23
#